data_AF-A0A375HCJ8-F1
#
_entry.id   AF-A0A375HCJ8-F1
#
_cell.length_a   1.000
_cell.length_b   1.000
_cell.length_c   1.000
_cell.angle_alpha   90.00
_cell.angle_beta   90.00
_cell.angle_gamma   90.00
#
_symmetry.space_group_name_H-M   'P 1'
#
loop_
_entity.id
_entity.type
_entity.pdbx_description
1 polymer ?
#
loop_
_entity_poly.entity_id
_entity_poly.type
_entity_poly.pdbx_seq_one_letter_code
_entity_poly.pdbx_strand_id
1 'polypeptide(L)'
;MQQSKLALSALVTAMTLALAACGGGGGGDDGGSKQEPSTPTAPTTPQGPTSVPPSTTVTPPTYATTDARLATFNEVNDYRLKMGVGALRQDDALDKAADSHLSYQKVNSDFGHDEIAGKPGYTGVTPYDQAVAAGAMSNQWIAQVSDRSAFCVDSFKNSIYHLQALTSNQETIGIANRDSLCVINFGVVTGANGSGYGLPTWGGQQLTETAFAYSPIDGRMFGDRLFLRQSRRILRRTSPPQVIPSCSGSRLRRRPMC
;
A
#
# COMPACT_ATOMS: atom_id res chain seq x y z
N MET A 1 25.95 53.64 11.52
CA MET A 1 25.20 52.72 12.41
C MET A 1 25.71 51.31 12.16
N GLN A 2 25.89 50.58 13.26
CA GLN A 2 26.87 49.52 13.49
C GLN A 2 26.34 48.13 13.07
N GLN A 3 27.22 47.29 12.51
CA GLN A 3 26.96 45.87 12.30
C GLN A 3 26.86 45.11 13.63
N SER A 4 26.11 44.01 13.67
CA SER A 4 26.36 42.91 14.62
C SER A 4 25.83 41.57 14.11
N LYS A 5 26.74 40.59 14.11
CA LYS A 5 26.56 39.16 13.85
C LYS A 5 26.28 38.41 15.17
N LEU A 6 25.97 37.10 15.07
CA LEU A 6 26.09 36.02 16.09
C LEU A 6 24.93 35.96 17.12
N ALA A 7 24.47 34.83 17.67
CA ALA A 7 24.81 33.40 17.54
C ALA A 7 23.70 32.52 18.19
N LEU A 8 23.71 31.24 17.77
CA LEU A 8 23.35 29.99 18.46
C LEU A 8 22.81 30.03 19.91
N SER A 9 21.76 29.24 20.19
CA SER A 9 21.67 28.42 21.42
C SER A 9 20.66 27.27 21.27
N ALA A 10 21.18 26.05 21.38
CA ALA A 10 20.44 24.81 21.57
C ALA A 10 20.23 24.57 23.08
N LEU A 11 19.07 24.06 23.48
CA LEU A 11 18.86 23.53 24.83
C LEU A 11 18.23 22.13 24.74
N VAL A 12 19.00 21.14 25.18
CA VAL A 12 18.60 19.74 25.38
C VAL A 12 18.25 19.59 26.85
N THR A 13 17.09 19.00 27.17
CA THR A 13 16.78 18.52 28.53
C THR A 13 16.33 17.07 28.48
N ALA A 14 17.21 16.20 28.98
CA ALA A 14 16.94 14.80 29.30
C ALA A 14 16.29 14.71 30.70
N MET A 15 15.31 13.83 30.88
CA MET A 15 14.79 13.45 32.19
C MET A 15 14.80 11.92 32.30
N THR A 16 15.67 11.42 33.17
CA THR A 16 15.70 10.04 33.66
C THR A 16 15.22 10.04 35.12
N LEU A 17 14.11 9.36 35.41
CA LEU A 17 13.75 8.99 36.78
C LEU A 17 13.73 7.47 36.90
N ALA A 18 14.63 6.96 37.74
CA ALA A 18 14.57 5.63 38.30
C ALA A 18 13.65 5.66 39.52
N LEU A 19 12.74 4.68 39.64
CA LEU A 19 12.02 4.41 40.88
C LEU A 19 12.24 2.96 41.28
N ALA A 20 12.92 2.79 42.41
CA ALA A 20 13.09 1.53 43.12
C ALA A 20 12.10 1.48 44.30
N ALA A 21 11.36 0.38 44.43
CA ALA A 21 10.76 -0.15 45.65
C ALA A 21 10.32 -1.59 45.30
N CYS A 22 10.83 -2.68 45.89
CA CYS A 22 10.85 -3.14 47.29
C CYS A 22 9.47 -3.56 47.84
N GLY A 23 9.29 -4.88 47.95
CA GLY A 23 8.25 -5.65 48.66
C GLY A 23 8.36 -7.10 48.14
N GLY A 24 8.88 -8.11 48.87
CA GLY A 24 8.49 -8.64 50.18
C GLY A 24 7.33 -9.63 49.97
N GLY A 25 7.29 -10.91 50.36
CA GLY A 25 8.16 -11.86 51.07
C GLY A 25 7.36 -13.17 51.32
N GLY A 26 8.03 -14.28 51.65
CA GLY A 26 7.48 -15.57 52.17
C GLY A 26 6.93 -16.54 51.10
N GLY A 27 7.10 -17.86 51.12
CA GLY A 27 7.61 -18.86 52.07
C GLY A 27 6.76 -20.15 51.92
N GLY A 28 7.37 -21.35 51.84
CA GLY A 28 6.67 -22.65 52.04
C GLY A 28 6.67 -23.66 50.88
N ASP A 29 7.71 -24.49 50.84
CA ASP A 29 7.81 -25.97 50.79
C ASP A 29 6.80 -26.88 50.03
N ASP A 30 7.42 -27.85 49.34
CA ASP A 30 7.06 -29.26 49.02
C ASP A 30 5.82 -29.63 48.17
N GLY A 31 6.11 -30.24 47.02
CA GLY A 31 5.11 -31.00 46.27
C GLY A 31 5.61 -31.49 44.91
N GLY A 32 6.34 -32.60 44.87
CA GLY A 32 6.68 -33.28 43.63
C GLY A 32 5.42 -33.65 42.83
N SER A 33 5.40 -33.35 41.54
CA SER A 33 4.46 -33.94 40.58
C SER A 33 5.08 -33.94 39.19
N LYS A 34 4.86 -35.07 38.53
CA LYS A 34 5.52 -35.55 37.32
C LYS A 34 5.27 -34.62 36.14
N GLN A 35 6.29 -34.41 35.32
CA GLN A 35 6.16 -33.79 34.00
C GLN A 35 5.25 -34.68 33.12
N GLU A 36 4.03 -34.20 32.84
CA GLU A 36 3.18 -34.80 31.81
C GLU A 36 3.65 -34.38 30.39
N PRO A 37 3.40 -35.21 29.37
CA PRO A 37 3.73 -34.90 27.98
C PRO A 37 2.95 -33.70 27.47
N SER A 38 3.61 -32.80 26.73
CA SER A 38 2.97 -31.72 26.00
C SER A 38 2.01 -32.26 24.93
N THR A 39 0.77 -31.81 24.99
CA THR A 39 -0.33 -32.12 24.06
C THR A 39 0.02 -31.71 22.62
N PRO A 40 -0.36 -32.50 21.59
CA PRO A 40 -0.21 -32.12 20.19
C PRO A 40 -0.98 -30.84 19.83
N THR A 41 -0.37 -30.02 18.97
CA THR A 41 -0.90 -28.78 18.42
C THR A 41 -2.32 -28.93 17.88
N ALA A 42 -3.22 -28.02 18.29
CA ALA A 42 -4.59 -27.94 17.81
C ALA A 42 -4.64 -27.81 16.26
N PRO A 43 -5.67 -28.35 15.59
CA PRO A 43 -5.82 -28.26 14.15
C PRO A 43 -5.92 -26.79 13.72
N THR A 44 -5.09 -26.41 12.76
CA THR A 44 -5.18 -25.11 12.08
C THR A 44 -6.46 -25.08 11.26
N THR A 45 -7.41 -24.24 11.66
CA THR A 45 -8.55 -23.87 10.82
C THR A 45 -8.02 -23.46 9.44
N PRO A 46 -8.62 -23.90 8.31
CA PRO A 46 -8.20 -23.44 7.00
C PRO A 46 -8.26 -21.90 6.96
N GLN A 47 -7.09 -21.26 6.94
CA GLN A 47 -7.00 -19.83 6.77
C GLN A 47 -7.41 -19.53 5.33
N GLY A 48 -8.41 -18.66 5.16
CA GLY A 48 -8.85 -18.21 3.84
C GLY A 48 -7.67 -17.68 3.00
N PRO A 49 -7.82 -17.60 1.67
CA PRO A 49 -6.74 -17.20 0.78
C PRO A 49 -6.18 -15.83 1.17
N THR A 50 -4.84 -15.74 1.24
CA THR A 50 -4.12 -14.49 1.54
C THR A 50 -4.02 -13.56 0.33
N SER A 51 -4.43 -14.03 -0.85
CA SER A 51 -4.53 -13.31 -2.12
C SER A 51 -5.33 -14.18 -3.10
N VAL A 52 -5.80 -13.60 -4.21
CA VAL A 52 -6.45 -14.27 -5.33
C VAL A 52 -5.62 -14.15 -6.60
N PRO A 53 -5.74 -15.10 -7.56
CA PRO A 53 -5.14 -14.91 -8.88
C PRO A 53 -5.79 -13.71 -9.59
N PRO A 54 -5.11 -13.12 -10.59
CA PRO A 54 -5.68 -12.03 -11.38
C PRO A 54 -6.94 -12.50 -12.13
N SER A 55 -8.03 -11.76 -11.97
CA SER A 55 -9.29 -12.01 -12.66
C SER A 55 -9.16 -11.59 -14.12
N THR A 56 -9.46 -12.49 -15.05
CA THR A 56 -9.43 -12.19 -16.48
C THR A 56 -10.77 -11.67 -17.01
N THR A 57 -11.82 -11.73 -16.19
CA THR A 57 -13.16 -11.25 -16.51
C THR A 57 -13.79 -10.56 -15.30
N VAL A 58 -14.72 -9.65 -15.56
CA VAL A 58 -15.55 -9.01 -14.55
C VAL A 58 -16.96 -8.85 -15.08
N THR A 59 -17.94 -8.80 -14.18
CA THR A 59 -19.30 -8.40 -14.54
C THR A 59 -19.26 -7.01 -15.18
N PRO A 60 -20.02 -6.77 -16.26
CA PRO A 60 -20.16 -5.42 -16.82
C PRO A 60 -20.60 -4.40 -15.76
N PRO A 61 -20.07 -3.16 -15.78
CA PRO A 61 -20.47 -2.14 -14.83
C PRO A 61 -21.90 -1.66 -15.12
N THR A 62 -22.51 -1.01 -14.13
CA THR A 62 -23.87 -0.47 -14.17
C THR A 62 -23.94 0.96 -14.73
N TYR A 63 -22.81 1.53 -15.15
CA TYR A 63 -22.77 2.87 -15.75
C TYR A 63 -23.59 2.94 -17.05
N ALA A 64 -24.31 4.04 -17.24
CA ALA A 64 -25.03 4.30 -18.49
C ALA A 64 -24.06 4.47 -19.67
N THR A 65 -24.51 4.18 -20.89
CA THR A 65 -23.66 4.24 -22.10
C THR A 65 -23.12 5.64 -22.41
N THR A 66 -23.80 6.70 -21.95
CA THR A 66 -23.37 8.10 -22.11
C THR A 66 -22.57 8.63 -20.93
N ASP A 67 -22.32 7.80 -19.91
CA ASP A 67 -21.59 8.18 -18.70
C ASP A 67 -20.07 8.03 -18.92
N ALA A 68 -19.31 9.09 -18.65
CA ALA A 68 -17.85 9.08 -18.79
C ALA A 68 -17.16 8.02 -17.90
N ARG A 69 -17.82 7.59 -16.81
CA ARG A 69 -17.34 6.51 -15.95
C ARG A 69 -17.25 5.19 -16.70
N LEU A 70 -18.13 4.92 -17.66
CA LEU A 70 -18.08 3.69 -18.47
C LEU A 70 -16.79 3.62 -19.30
N ALA A 71 -16.45 4.71 -19.99
CA ALA A 71 -15.21 4.79 -20.76
C ALA A 71 -13.98 4.66 -19.85
N THR A 72 -13.99 5.34 -18.71
CA THR A 72 -12.91 5.29 -17.70
C THR A 72 -12.71 3.86 -17.16
N PHE A 73 -13.80 3.17 -16.81
CA PHE A 73 -13.78 1.79 -16.31
C PHE A 73 -13.19 0.84 -17.35
N ASN A 74 -13.65 0.93 -18.60
CA ASN A 74 -13.17 0.10 -19.68
C ASN A 74 -11.68 0.36 -19.94
N GLU A 75 -11.25 1.62 -19.97
CA GLU A 75 -9.85 1.95 -20.24
C GLU A 75 -8.89 1.45 -19.15
N VAL A 76 -9.27 1.56 -17.87
CA VAL A 76 -8.47 1.02 -16.75
C VAL A 76 -8.40 -0.50 -16.85
N ASN A 77 -9.53 -1.17 -17.07
CA ASN A 77 -9.57 -2.63 -17.12
C ASN A 77 -8.86 -3.19 -18.35
N ASP A 78 -9.01 -2.60 -19.52
CA ASP A 78 -8.29 -2.99 -20.73
C ASP A 78 -6.78 -2.90 -20.52
N TYR A 79 -6.31 -1.81 -19.89
CA TYR A 79 -4.90 -1.64 -19.57
C TYR A 79 -4.40 -2.71 -18.58
N ARG A 80 -5.15 -2.96 -17.50
CA ARG A 80 -4.81 -3.98 -16.50
C ARG A 80 -4.81 -5.40 -17.08
N LEU A 81 -5.75 -5.70 -17.98
CA LEU A 81 -5.85 -6.99 -18.67
C LEU A 81 -4.67 -7.20 -19.62
N LYS A 82 -4.28 -6.19 -20.41
CA LYS A 82 -3.08 -6.25 -21.25
C LYS A 82 -1.78 -6.49 -20.44
N MET A 83 -1.73 -6.02 -19.19
CA MET A 83 -0.62 -6.28 -18.26
C MET A 83 -0.68 -7.65 -17.58
N GLY A 84 -1.85 -8.30 -17.57
CA GLY A 84 -2.10 -9.54 -16.82
C GLY A 84 -2.29 -9.35 -15.31
N VAL A 85 -2.43 -8.11 -14.80
CA VAL A 85 -2.58 -7.83 -13.36
C VAL A 85 -4.02 -7.94 -12.86
N GLY A 86 -4.95 -8.27 -13.76
CA GLY A 86 -6.33 -8.63 -13.44
C GLY A 86 -7.29 -7.44 -13.47
N ALA A 87 -8.51 -7.70 -13.92
CA ALA A 87 -9.58 -6.72 -14.02
C ALA A 87 -10.21 -6.40 -12.65
N LEU A 88 -10.79 -5.21 -12.54
CA LEU A 88 -11.43 -4.64 -11.35
C LEU A 88 -12.94 -4.65 -11.53
N ARG A 89 -13.65 -5.09 -10.49
CA ARG A 89 -15.11 -5.03 -10.44
C ARG A 89 -15.56 -3.66 -9.94
N GLN A 90 -16.64 -3.11 -10.50
CA GLN A 90 -17.26 -1.91 -9.94
C GLN A 90 -17.68 -2.14 -8.48
N ASP A 91 -17.52 -1.10 -7.67
CA ASP A 91 -18.05 -1.00 -6.31
C ASP A 91 -18.79 0.33 -6.16
N ASP A 92 -20.11 0.25 -6.01
CA ASP A 92 -21.01 1.41 -5.96
C ASP A 92 -20.72 2.33 -4.75
N ALA A 93 -20.22 1.78 -3.64
CA ALA A 93 -19.84 2.60 -2.50
C ALA A 93 -18.57 3.41 -2.79
N LEU A 94 -17.62 2.82 -3.53
CA LEU A 94 -16.43 3.53 -3.99
C LEU A 94 -16.76 4.59 -5.07
N ASP A 95 -17.76 4.34 -5.93
CA ASP A 95 -18.29 5.35 -6.86
C ASP A 95 -18.83 6.56 -6.10
N LYS A 96 -19.67 6.31 -5.10
CA LYS A 96 -20.24 7.36 -4.25
C LYS A 96 -19.17 8.15 -3.49
N ALA A 97 -18.14 7.47 -2.97
CA ALA A 97 -17.00 8.11 -2.35
C ALA A 97 -16.23 8.99 -3.33
N ALA A 98 -15.97 8.49 -4.55
CA ALA A 98 -15.26 9.25 -5.58
C ALA A 98 -16.03 10.51 -5.99
N ASP A 99 -17.36 10.40 -6.15
CA ASP A 99 -18.20 11.54 -6.54
C ASP A 99 -18.32 12.58 -5.42
N SER A 100 -18.36 12.13 -4.16
CA SER A 100 -18.37 13.00 -2.99
C SER A 100 -17.05 13.75 -2.87
N HIS A 101 -15.92 13.05 -3.01
CA HIS A 101 -14.60 13.66 -2.95
C HIS A 101 -14.36 14.63 -4.12
N LEU A 102 -14.77 14.28 -5.34
CA LEU A 102 -14.71 15.19 -6.49
C LEU A 102 -15.50 16.49 -6.20
N SER A 103 -16.70 16.37 -5.62
CA SER A 103 -17.52 17.51 -5.21
C SER A 103 -16.84 18.35 -4.13
N TYR A 104 -16.20 17.71 -3.15
CA TYR A 104 -15.40 18.37 -2.12
C TYR A 104 -14.23 19.16 -2.73
N GLN A 105 -13.47 18.55 -3.62
CA GLN A 105 -12.34 19.19 -4.28
C GLN A 105 -12.79 20.43 -5.07
N LYS A 106 -13.90 20.30 -5.80
CA LYS A 106 -14.48 21.38 -6.60
C LYS A 106 -14.95 22.56 -5.74
N VAL A 107 -15.73 22.31 -4.68
CA VAL A 107 -16.28 23.40 -3.85
C VAL A 107 -15.20 24.12 -3.02
N ASN A 108 -14.13 23.40 -2.64
CA ASN A 108 -13.06 23.95 -1.82
C ASN A 108 -11.83 24.41 -2.61
N SER A 109 -11.79 24.18 -3.93
CA SER A 109 -10.61 24.40 -4.78
C SER A 109 -9.34 23.74 -4.22
N ASP A 110 -9.50 22.56 -3.63
CA ASP A 110 -8.48 21.82 -2.89
C ASP A 110 -8.34 20.43 -3.52
N PHE A 111 -7.20 20.13 -4.11
CA PHE A 111 -7.03 18.97 -4.99
C PHE A 111 -5.96 18.01 -4.46
N GLY A 112 -6.12 17.66 -3.18
CA GLY A 112 -5.39 16.58 -2.52
C GLY A 112 -6.28 15.35 -2.33
N HIS A 113 -5.71 14.33 -1.70
CA HIS A 113 -6.44 13.13 -1.28
C HIS A 113 -7.24 13.36 0.00
N ASP A 114 -6.71 14.19 0.90
CA ASP A 114 -7.28 14.37 2.22
C ASP A 114 -8.32 15.49 2.24
N GLU A 115 -9.34 15.31 3.06
CA GLU A 115 -10.34 16.35 3.33
C GLU A 115 -10.13 16.95 4.72
N ILE A 116 -10.36 18.26 4.81
CA ILE A 116 -10.28 19.03 6.04
C ILE A 116 -11.68 19.11 6.66
N ALA A 117 -11.79 18.62 7.90
CA ALA A 117 -13.02 18.67 8.69
C ALA A 117 -13.55 20.11 8.83
N GLY A 118 -14.86 20.27 8.70
CA GLY A 118 -15.54 21.56 8.77
C GLY A 118 -15.61 22.33 7.44
N LYS A 119 -14.90 21.90 6.38
CA LYS A 119 -15.13 22.45 5.03
C LYS A 119 -16.42 21.89 4.40
N PRO A 120 -17.10 22.67 3.53
CA PRO A 120 -18.29 22.20 2.81
C PRO A 120 -18.03 20.90 2.06
N GLY A 121 -18.99 19.96 2.15
CA GLY A 121 -18.90 18.66 1.47
C GLY A 121 -17.97 17.64 2.12
N TYR A 122 -17.40 17.92 3.31
CA TYR A 122 -16.54 16.97 4.03
C TYR A 122 -17.26 15.65 4.32
N THR A 123 -16.58 14.54 4.02
CA THR A 123 -17.04 13.16 4.22
C THR A 123 -16.08 12.33 5.07
N GLY A 124 -14.78 12.60 5.00
CA GLY A 124 -13.78 11.89 5.80
C GLY A 124 -12.36 12.37 5.50
N VAL A 125 -11.47 12.33 6.50
CA VAL A 125 -10.11 12.87 6.35
C VAL A 125 -9.35 12.14 5.26
N THR A 126 -9.25 10.81 5.33
CA THR A 126 -8.49 10.02 4.35
C THR A 126 -9.42 9.39 3.31
N PRO A 127 -8.90 8.93 2.15
CA PRO A 127 -9.70 8.17 1.19
C PRO A 127 -10.37 6.91 1.76
N TYR A 128 -9.76 6.29 2.79
CA TYR A 128 -10.40 5.21 3.53
C TYR A 128 -11.64 5.69 4.30
N ASP A 129 -11.53 6.80 5.04
CA ASP A 129 -12.65 7.37 5.80
C ASP A 129 -13.78 7.82 4.86
N GLN A 130 -13.43 8.43 3.72
CA GLN A 130 -14.37 8.82 2.66
C GLN A 130 -15.15 7.61 2.12
N ALA A 131 -14.44 6.51 1.84
CA ALA A 131 -15.05 5.26 1.37
C ALA A 131 -15.97 4.63 2.42
N VAL A 132 -15.54 4.55 3.68
CA VAL A 132 -16.35 4.02 4.78
C VAL A 132 -17.59 4.89 5.01
N ALA A 133 -17.46 6.23 4.96
CA ALA A 133 -18.59 7.15 5.05
C ALA A 133 -19.59 6.98 3.89
N ALA A 134 -19.11 6.59 2.71
CA ALA A 134 -19.96 6.27 1.56
C ALA A 134 -20.67 4.91 1.67
N GLY A 135 -20.23 4.03 2.58
CA GLY A 135 -20.79 2.70 2.82
C GLY A 135 -19.92 1.53 2.35
N ALA A 136 -18.64 1.76 2.03
CA ALA A 136 -17.73 0.70 1.65
C ALA A 136 -17.41 -0.22 2.85
N MET A 137 -16.94 -1.44 2.55
CA MET A 137 -16.52 -2.38 3.59
C MET A 137 -15.37 -1.80 4.42
N SER A 138 -15.48 -1.89 5.75
CA SER A 138 -14.48 -1.35 6.68
C SER A 138 -13.23 -2.22 6.79
N ASN A 139 -13.27 -3.50 6.40
CA ASN A 139 -12.13 -4.41 6.39
C ASN A 139 -11.41 -4.43 5.03
N GLN A 140 -11.09 -3.23 4.52
CA GLN A 140 -10.53 -3.04 3.19
C GLN A 140 -9.42 -1.98 3.22
N TRP A 141 -8.47 -2.09 2.30
CA TRP A 141 -7.56 -0.99 1.97
C TRP A 141 -8.07 -0.21 0.78
N ILE A 142 -8.02 1.12 0.89
CA ILE A 142 -8.41 2.04 -0.18
C ILE A 142 -7.17 2.71 -0.74
N ALA A 143 -7.02 2.70 -2.06
CA ALA A 143 -6.14 3.61 -2.77
C ALA A 143 -6.97 4.59 -3.58
N GLN A 144 -6.44 5.79 -3.83
CA GLN A 144 -7.12 6.81 -4.60
C GLN A 144 -6.15 7.48 -5.57
N VAL A 145 -6.64 7.82 -6.76
CA VAL A 145 -5.97 8.72 -7.69
C VAL A 145 -6.95 9.82 -8.09
N SER A 146 -6.44 11.03 -8.32
CA SER A 146 -7.24 12.18 -8.67
C SER A 146 -6.51 13.05 -9.69
N ASP A 147 -7.23 13.57 -10.68
CA ASP A 147 -6.69 14.47 -11.69
C ASP A 147 -7.72 15.54 -12.08
N ARG A 148 -7.22 16.64 -12.62
CA ARG A 148 -8.03 17.74 -13.18
C ARG A 148 -8.20 17.59 -14.69
N SER A 149 -8.49 16.37 -15.13
CA SER A 149 -8.72 16.04 -16.53
C SER A 149 -9.83 15.00 -16.66
N ALA A 150 -10.69 15.16 -17.67
CA ALA A 150 -11.61 14.11 -18.06
C ALA A 150 -10.90 12.91 -18.71
N PHE A 151 -9.67 13.11 -19.20
CA PHE A 151 -8.78 12.08 -19.76
C PHE A 151 -7.76 11.58 -18.73
N CYS A 152 -8.19 11.45 -17.48
CA CYS A 152 -7.33 11.19 -16.33
C CYS A 152 -6.53 9.89 -16.42
N VAL A 153 -7.07 8.85 -17.07
CA VAL A 153 -6.41 7.55 -17.15
C VAL A 153 -5.09 7.64 -17.91
N ASP A 154 -5.02 8.43 -18.99
CA ASP A 154 -3.78 8.73 -19.69
C ASP A 154 -2.80 9.51 -18.81
N SER A 155 -3.26 10.53 -18.07
CA SER A 155 -2.41 11.24 -17.11
C SER A 155 -1.82 10.30 -16.06
N PHE A 156 -2.64 9.39 -15.53
CA PHE A 156 -2.21 8.44 -14.52
C PHE A 156 -1.18 7.44 -15.05
N LYS A 157 -1.39 6.89 -16.27
CA LYS A 157 -0.43 6.00 -16.94
C LYS A 157 0.94 6.67 -17.16
N ASN A 158 0.96 7.99 -17.33
CA ASN A 158 2.19 8.76 -17.57
C ASN A 158 2.86 9.27 -16.28
N SER A 159 2.43 8.81 -15.10
CA SER A 159 3.06 9.18 -13.82
C SER A 159 3.32 7.93 -12.97
N ILE A 160 4.52 7.82 -12.39
CA ILE A 160 4.96 6.59 -11.72
C ILE A 160 4.04 6.22 -10.55
N TYR A 161 3.65 7.20 -9.72
CA TYR A 161 2.86 6.95 -8.52
C TYR A 161 1.41 6.57 -8.84
N HIS A 162 0.74 7.26 -9.76
CA HIS A 162 -0.63 6.90 -10.12
C HIS A 162 -0.67 5.62 -10.94
N LEU A 163 0.31 5.39 -11.84
CA LEU A 163 0.42 4.13 -12.55
C LEU A 163 0.56 2.95 -11.58
N GLN A 164 1.31 3.13 -10.48
CA GLN A 164 1.38 2.12 -9.42
C GLN A 164 0.02 1.84 -8.80
N ALA A 165 -0.77 2.88 -8.51
CA ALA A 165 -2.12 2.70 -8.00
C ALA A 165 -3.05 2.01 -9.02
N LEU A 166 -2.98 2.37 -10.31
CA LEU A 166 -3.79 1.77 -11.36
C LEU A 166 -3.53 0.27 -11.59
N THR A 167 -2.34 -0.22 -11.24
CA THR A 167 -1.85 -1.55 -11.63
C THR A 167 -1.48 -2.45 -10.45
N SER A 168 -1.73 -2.00 -9.22
CA SER A 168 -1.54 -2.82 -8.03
C SER A 168 -2.58 -3.94 -7.94
N ASN A 169 -2.55 -4.64 -6.82
CA ASN A 169 -3.33 -5.81 -6.48
C ASN A 169 -4.81 -5.55 -6.12
N GLN A 170 -5.41 -4.42 -6.50
CA GLN A 170 -6.80 -4.13 -6.14
C GLN A 170 -7.77 -5.07 -6.83
N GLU A 171 -8.97 -5.21 -6.25
CA GLU A 171 -10.05 -6.09 -6.71
C GLU A 171 -11.26 -5.29 -7.20
N THR A 172 -11.47 -4.10 -6.62
CA THR A 172 -12.60 -3.24 -6.93
C THR A 172 -12.18 -1.84 -7.32
N ILE A 173 -13.07 -1.15 -8.04
CA ILE A 173 -12.90 0.22 -8.53
C ILE A 173 -14.19 1.01 -8.33
N GLY A 174 -14.05 2.28 -7.95
CA GLY A 174 -15.13 3.28 -8.02
C GLY A 174 -14.61 4.56 -8.67
N ILE A 175 -15.45 5.22 -9.46
CA ILE A 175 -15.06 6.27 -10.40
C ILE A 175 -16.03 7.43 -10.28
N ALA A 176 -15.48 8.64 -10.27
CA ALA A 176 -16.18 9.86 -10.66
C ALA A 176 -15.37 10.55 -11.75
N ASN A 177 -16.00 10.85 -12.89
CA ASN A 177 -15.39 11.58 -14.00
C ASN A 177 -16.43 12.54 -14.58
N ARG A 178 -16.30 13.82 -14.23
CA ARG A 178 -17.21 14.90 -14.66
C ARG A 178 -16.58 16.26 -14.40
N ASP A 179 -17.09 17.30 -15.06
CA ASP A 179 -16.61 18.68 -14.88
C ASP A 179 -15.10 18.86 -15.12
N SER A 180 -14.51 18.03 -15.98
CA SER A 180 -13.05 17.96 -16.19
C SER A 180 -12.25 17.57 -14.94
N LEU A 181 -12.88 16.91 -13.97
CA LEU A 181 -12.25 16.31 -12.80
C LEU A 181 -12.47 14.80 -12.82
N CYS A 182 -11.52 14.07 -12.26
CA CYS A 182 -11.57 12.63 -12.18
C CYS A 182 -11.02 12.16 -10.83
N VAL A 183 -11.75 11.27 -10.17
CA VAL A 183 -11.33 10.56 -8.95
C VAL A 183 -11.60 9.08 -9.17
N ILE A 184 -10.60 8.25 -8.89
CA ILE A 184 -10.75 6.79 -8.92
C ILE A 184 -10.29 6.22 -7.59
N ASN A 185 -11.17 5.50 -6.92
CA ASN A 185 -10.90 4.74 -5.72
C ASN A 185 -10.71 3.26 -6.08
N PHE A 186 -9.80 2.59 -5.39
CA PHE A 186 -9.51 1.16 -5.58
C PHE A 186 -9.55 0.41 -4.25
N GLY A 187 -10.11 -0.80 -4.25
CA GLY A 187 -10.28 -1.62 -3.04
C GLY A 187 -9.49 -2.91 -3.01
N VAL A 188 -8.89 -3.25 -1.86
CA VAL A 188 -8.28 -4.57 -1.57
C VAL A 188 -8.94 -5.17 -0.32
N VAL A 189 -9.63 -6.30 -0.48
CA VAL A 189 -10.42 -6.96 0.59
C VAL A 189 -9.83 -8.31 0.94
N THR A 190 -9.55 -9.11 -0.09
CA THR A 190 -9.02 -10.45 0.09
C THR A 190 -7.64 -10.33 0.74
N GLY A 191 -7.47 -10.95 1.91
CA GLY A 191 -6.21 -10.86 2.65
C GLY A 191 -5.83 -9.45 3.12
N ALA A 192 -6.78 -8.53 3.26
CA ALA A 192 -6.52 -7.12 3.64
C ALA A 192 -5.70 -6.98 4.94
N ASN A 193 -5.84 -7.92 5.89
CA ASN A 193 -5.07 -7.96 7.14
C ASN A 193 -5.07 -6.61 7.89
N GLY A 194 -6.27 -6.07 8.08
CA GLY A 194 -6.51 -4.71 8.57
C GLY A 194 -7.22 -3.86 7.53
N SER A 195 -7.20 -2.56 7.73
CA SER A 195 -7.80 -1.58 6.84
C SER A 195 -7.02 -0.27 6.89
N GLY A 196 -7.24 0.58 5.88
CA GLY A 196 -6.62 1.89 5.85
C GLY A 196 -6.49 2.45 4.44
N TYR A 197 -5.76 3.57 4.37
CA TYR A 197 -5.44 4.25 3.12
C TYR A 197 -4.03 3.88 2.66
N GLY A 198 -3.90 3.44 1.39
CA GLY A 198 -2.62 3.15 0.77
C GLY A 198 -2.67 1.96 -0.20
N LEU A 199 -1.49 1.58 -0.69
CA LEU A 199 -1.30 0.45 -1.60
C LEU A 199 -0.67 -0.72 -0.84
N PRO A 200 -1.47 -1.64 -0.26
CA PRO A 200 -0.91 -2.82 0.39
C PRO A 200 -0.18 -3.68 -0.64
N THR A 201 0.97 -4.24 -0.24
CA THR A 201 1.77 -5.15 -1.10
C THR A 201 1.40 -6.63 -0.90
N TRP A 202 0.32 -6.86 -0.16
CA TRP A 202 -0.25 -8.15 0.19
C TRP A 202 -1.76 -8.14 -0.10
N GLY A 203 -2.41 -9.29 -0.07
CA GLY A 203 -3.84 -9.35 -0.38
C GLY A 203 -4.13 -9.18 -1.87
N GLY A 204 -5.42 -9.19 -2.20
CA GLY A 204 -5.96 -8.87 -3.51
C GLY A 204 -5.44 -9.74 -4.65
N GLN A 205 -5.46 -9.19 -5.86
CA GLN A 205 -5.05 -9.86 -7.09
C GLN A 205 -3.53 -9.91 -7.22
N GLN A 206 -2.94 -11.10 -7.20
CA GLN A 206 -1.49 -11.27 -7.30
C GLN A 206 -1.09 -12.25 -8.39
N LEU A 207 -0.10 -11.82 -9.17
CA LEU A 207 0.63 -12.69 -10.08
C LEU A 207 1.40 -13.77 -9.32
N THR A 208 1.71 -14.87 -10.00
CA THR A 208 2.63 -15.88 -9.45
C THR A 208 4.02 -15.27 -9.25
N GLU A 209 4.83 -15.82 -8.34
CA GLU A 209 6.16 -15.29 -8.02
C GLU A 209 7.13 -15.24 -9.22
N THR A 210 6.86 -16.05 -10.25
CA THR A 210 7.66 -16.13 -11.49
C THR A 210 7.10 -15.29 -12.63
N ALA A 211 5.92 -14.69 -12.46
CA ALA A 211 5.29 -13.88 -13.49
C ALA A 211 5.79 -12.42 -13.43
N PHE A 212 5.90 -11.82 -14.61
CA PHE A 212 6.28 -10.42 -14.78
C PHE A 212 5.20 -9.71 -15.59
N ALA A 213 4.72 -8.58 -15.09
CA ALA A 213 3.84 -7.68 -15.84
C ALA A 213 4.66 -6.63 -16.57
N TYR A 214 4.28 -6.33 -17.80
CA TYR A 214 4.87 -5.26 -18.61
C TYR A 214 3.78 -4.27 -18.98
N SER A 215 4.08 -2.98 -18.85
CA SER A 215 3.20 -1.93 -19.38
C SER A 215 3.06 -2.13 -20.91
N PRO A 216 1.83 -2.14 -21.46
CA PRO A 216 1.60 -2.27 -22.88
C PRO A 216 2.16 -1.06 -23.63
N ILE A 217 2.91 -1.32 -24.69
CA ILE A 217 3.39 -0.27 -25.60
C ILE A 217 2.40 -0.21 -26.75
N ASP A 218 1.37 0.62 -26.62
CA ASP A 218 0.47 0.90 -27.74
C ASP A 218 1.18 1.87 -28.71
N GLY A 219 1.99 1.35 -29.64
CA GLY A 219 2.54 2.08 -30.79
C GLY A 219 3.46 3.29 -30.49
N ARG A 220 3.74 3.62 -29.23
CA ARG A 220 4.68 4.69 -28.85
C ARG A 220 6.11 4.15 -28.88
N MET A 221 6.86 4.57 -29.90
CA MET A 221 8.26 4.22 -30.16
C MET A 221 9.17 4.44 -28.93
N PHE A 222 9.93 3.39 -28.58
CA PHE A 222 11.19 3.31 -27.82
C PHE A 222 11.43 4.28 -26.63
N GLY A 223 11.56 3.73 -25.40
CA GLY A 223 12.12 4.51 -24.28
C GLY A 223 12.18 3.81 -22.93
N ASP A 224 11.05 3.62 -22.26
CA ASP A 224 11.07 3.38 -20.82
C ASP A 224 10.35 2.09 -20.43
N ARG A 225 11.12 1.03 -20.17
CA ARG A 225 10.62 -0.14 -19.44
C ARG A 225 10.40 0.26 -17.98
N LEU A 226 9.23 0.80 -17.63
CA LEU A 226 8.89 0.94 -16.22
C LEU A 226 8.54 -0.44 -15.65
N PHE A 227 9.50 -1.02 -14.93
CA PHE A 227 9.33 -2.29 -14.24
C PHE A 227 8.58 -2.07 -12.93
N LEU A 228 7.34 -2.55 -12.85
CA LEU A 228 6.58 -2.55 -11.60
C LEU A 228 6.76 -3.91 -10.89
N ARG A 229 7.70 -3.96 -9.92
CA ARG A 229 7.91 -5.16 -9.11
C ARG A 229 6.95 -5.17 -7.94
N GLN A 230 5.88 -5.97 -8.00
CA GLN A 230 5.16 -6.37 -6.78
C GLN A 230 6.10 -7.26 -5.94
N SER A 231 6.80 -6.66 -4.99
CA SER A 231 7.83 -7.35 -4.20
C SER A 231 7.27 -7.76 -2.84
N ARG A 232 6.96 -9.04 -2.64
CA ARG A 232 6.89 -9.63 -1.29
C ARG A 232 8.30 -9.62 -0.69
N ARG A 233 8.54 -8.75 0.30
CA ARG A 233 9.80 -8.76 1.07
C ARG A 233 9.69 -9.82 2.16
N ILE A 234 9.86 -11.09 1.81
CA ILE A 234 10.10 -12.15 2.79
C ILE A 234 11.59 -12.11 3.15
N LEU A 235 11.90 -11.64 4.35
CA LEU A 235 13.23 -11.72 4.95
C LEU A 235 13.61 -13.20 5.15
N ARG A 236 14.30 -13.81 4.18
CA ARG A 236 15.14 -15.00 4.44
C ARG A 236 16.54 -14.54 4.78
N ARG A 237 16.82 -14.43 6.08
CA ARG A 237 18.17 -14.24 6.62
C ARG A 237 18.80 -15.62 6.79
N THR A 238 19.54 -16.09 5.77
CA THR A 238 20.40 -17.28 5.90
C THR A 238 21.73 -17.02 5.24
N SER A 239 22.71 -16.56 6.02
CA SER A 239 24.15 -16.82 5.83
C SER A 239 24.90 -16.35 7.09
N PRO A 240 25.78 -17.17 7.69
CA PRO A 240 26.60 -16.76 8.82
C PRO A 240 27.74 -15.83 8.34
N PRO A 241 28.27 -14.96 9.21
CA PRO A 241 29.33 -14.03 8.81
C PRO A 241 30.64 -14.77 8.54
N GLN A 242 31.15 -14.63 7.32
CA GLN A 242 32.53 -14.96 6.98
C GLN A 242 33.45 -13.98 7.73
N VAL A 243 34.32 -14.52 8.57
CA VAL A 243 35.38 -13.77 9.26
C VAL A 243 36.46 -13.44 8.24
N ILE A 244 36.64 -12.16 7.93
CA ILE A 244 37.75 -11.66 7.11
C ILE A 244 38.93 -11.40 8.06
N PRO A 245 40.09 -12.06 7.92
CA PRO A 245 41.26 -11.73 8.74
C PRO A 245 41.92 -10.45 8.23
N SER A 246 42.16 -9.53 9.15
CA SER A 246 42.90 -8.28 8.95
C SER A 246 44.39 -8.60 8.70
N CYS A 247 44.90 -8.23 7.52
CA CYS A 247 46.34 -8.25 7.24
C CYS A 247 47.00 -7.02 7.87
N SER A 248 47.67 -7.20 9.01
CA SER A 248 48.69 -6.27 9.51
C SER A 248 50.05 -6.68 8.95
N GLY A 249 50.73 -5.74 8.28
CA GLY A 249 52.02 -5.99 7.63
C GLY A 249 53.18 -6.07 8.63
N SER A 250 54.00 -7.12 8.52
CA SER A 250 55.41 -7.07 8.91
C SER A 250 56.24 -8.14 8.15
N ARG A 251 56.99 -7.63 7.17
CA ARG A 251 58.36 -8.03 6.75
C ARG A 251 58.88 -9.41 7.26
N LEU A 252 59.05 -10.39 6.36
CA LEU A 252 60.31 -11.08 6.02
C LEU A 252 60.11 -12.34 5.14
N ARG A 253 60.81 -12.35 3.99
CA ARG A 253 61.53 -13.46 3.32
C ARG A 253 60.81 -14.77 2.88
N ARG A 254 61.00 -15.01 1.57
CA ARG A 254 61.11 -16.27 0.78
C ARG A 254 59.81 -16.88 0.19
N ARG A 255 59.85 -17.03 -1.14
CA ARG A 255 58.95 -17.81 -2.03
C ARG A 255 59.22 -19.34 -1.89
N PRO A 256 58.58 -20.22 -2.70
CA PRO A 256 57.18 -20.63 -2.77
C PRO A 256 57.03 -22.18 -2.65
N MET A 257 55.81 -22.73 -2.67
CA MET A 257 55.37 -23.95 -3.40
C MET A 257 54.17 -24.66 -2.74
N CYS A 258 53.26 -25.11 -3.62
CA CYS A 258 51.99 -25.82 -3.46
C CYS A 258 50.79 -24.99 -2.99
#